data_AF-A0A7S1JG25-F1
#
_entry.id   AF-A0A7S1JG25-F1
#
_cell.length_a   1.000
_cell.length_b   1.000
_cell.length_c   1.000
_cell.angle_alpha   90.00
_cell.angle_beta   90.00
_cell.angle_gamma   90.00
#
_symmetry.space_group_name_H-M   'P 1'
#
loop_
_entity.id
_entity.type
_entity.pdbx_description
1 polymer ?
#
loop_
_entity_poly.entity_id
_entity_poly.type
_entity_poly.pdbx_seq_one_letter_code
_entity_poly.pdbx_strand_id
1 'polypeptide(L)'
;GSGKTTLMRQVTGHMVDNKMKPYVMNLDPAVVNTFYDMNIDIRDTVKYKQVMKQYNLGPNGAIMTSLNLFATRIDQVVKFIEEKADTVDYVFIDTPGQIEIFTWSASGQFITEAFSASFPTCVLYVVDTVRSTSPSTFMANMSYACSIMYKTQLPFLLVLNKTDIVSG
;
A
#
# COMPACT_ATOMS: atom_id res chain seq x y z
N GLY A 1 -4.91 11.46 6.61
CA GLY A 1 -4.40 10.66 5.46
C GLY A 1 -5.42 10.65 4.33
N SER A 2 -5.02 10.17 3.16
CA SER A 2 -5.88 10.11 1.95
C SER A 2 -6.95 9.01 2.01
N GLY A 3 -6.86 8.07 2.96
CA GLY A 3 -7.89 7.07 3.23
C GLY A 3 -7.64 5.70 2.57
N LYS A 4 -6.38 5.33 2.29
CA LYS A 4 -5.99 4.03 1.71
C LYS A 4 -6.61 2.84 2.45
N THR A 5 -6.38 2.73 3.75
CA THR A 5 -6.91 1.64 4.61
C THR A 5 -8.44 1.59 4.63
N THR A 6 -9.12 2.75 4.56
CA THR A 6 -10.59 2.81 4.45
C THR A 6 -11.07 2.34 3.08
N LEU A 7 -10.40 2.77 2.00
CA LEU A 7 -10.69 2.32 0.64
C LEU A 7 -10.50 0.81 0.53
N MET A 8 -9.39 0.29 1.07
CA MET A 8 -9.10 -1.15 1.13
C MET A 8 -10.26 -1.93 1.76
N ARG A 9 -10.74 -1.50 2.93
CA ARG A 9 -11.89 -2.11 3.60
C ARG A 9 -13.14 -2.15 2.72
N GLN A 10 -13.45 -1.04 2.05
CA GLN A 10 -14.66 -0.93 1.24
C GLN A 10 -14.57 -1.79 -0.03
N VAL A 11 -13.43 -1.77 -0.71
CA VAL A 11 -13.20 -2.55 -1.93
C VAL A 11 -13.23 -4.06 -1.63
N THR A 12 -12.56 -4.50 -0.56
CA THR A 12 -12.53 -5.92 -0.20
C THR A 12 -13.89 -6.41 0.27
N GLY A 13 -14.63 -5.61 1.05
CA GLY A 13 -16.01 -5.90 1.43
C GLY A 13 -16.93 -6.04 0.22
N HIS A 14 -16.88 -5.07 -0.70
CA HIS A 14 -17.65 -5.12 -1.94
C HIS A 14 -17.32 -6.36 -2.78
N MET A 15 -16.05 -6.78 -2.83
CA MET A 15 -15.67 -7.99 -3.54
C MET A 15 -16.25 -9.26 -2.94
N VAL A 16 -16.20 -9.38 -1.61
CA VAL A 16 -16.79 -10.53 -0.89
C VAL A 16 -18.29 -10.61 -1.14
N ASP A 17 -18.99 -9.46 -1.10
CA ASP A 17 -20.43 -9.38 -1.40
C ASP A 17 -20.74 -9.84 -2.84
N ASN A 18 -19.80 -9.65 -3.77
CA ASN A 18 -19.88 -10.10 -5.17
C ASN A 18 -19.27 -11.48 -5.41
N LYS A 19 -19.03 -12.28 -4.35
CA LYS A 19 -18.48 -13.65 -4.42
C LYS A 19 -17.08 -13.74 -5.02
N MET A 20 -16.34 -12.63 -5.06
CA MET A 20 -14.92 -12.62 -5.38
C MET A 20 -14.10 -12.84 -4.11
N LYS A 21 -12.87 -13.33 -4.31
CA LYS A 21 -11.94 -13.72 -3.24
C LYS A 21 -10.75 -12.77 -3.23
N PRO A 22 -10.83 -11.66 -2.47
CA PRO A 22 -9.69 -10.77 -2.31
C PRO A 22 -8.63 -11.42 -1.40
N TYR A 23 -7.36 -11.20 -1.74
CA TYR A 23 -6.22 -11.53 -0.90
C TYR A 23 -5.54 -10.24 -0.45
N VAL A 24 -5.50 -10.01 0.84
CA VAL A 24 -5.16 -8.70 1.40
C VAL A 24 -3.84 -8.75 2.15
N MET A 25 -2.97 -7.81 1.84
CA MET A 25 -1.67 -7.62 2.46
C MET A 25 -1.53 -6.24 3.09
N ASN A 26 -0.99 -6.18 4.30
CA ASN A 26 -0.58 -4.93 4.95
C ASN A 26 0.94 -4.82 5.01
N LEU A 27 1.48 -3.73 4.47
CA LEU A 27 2.88 -3.35 4.53
C LEU A 27 3.13 -2.11 5.43
N ASP A 28 2.12 -1.57 6.11
CA ASP A 28 2.31 -0.51 7.10
C ASP A 28 2.60 -1.12 8.48
N PRO A 29 3.84 -1.05 8.99
CA PRO A 29 4.18 -1.58 10.31
C PRO A 29 3.69 -0.67 11.45
N ALA A 30 3.35 0.60 11.16
CA ALA A 30 2.93 1.60 12.14
C ALA A 30 1.40 1.67 12.30
N VAL A 31 0.63 0.97 11.47
CA VAL A 31 -0.83 0.93 11.60
C VAL A 31 -1.25 0.27 12.91
N VAL A 32 -2.10 0.95 13.68
CA VAL A 32 -2.56 0.48 15.00
C VAL A 32 -3.72 -0.49 14.84
N ASN A 33 -4.76 -0.07 14.11
CA ASN A 33 -5.98 -0.86 13.90
C ASN A 33 -6.23 -1.05 12.42
N THR A 34 -6.42 -2.30 12.03
CA THR A 34 -6.83 -2.73 10.70
C THR A 34 -8.25 -3.28 10.84
N PHE A 35 -9.22 -2.64 10.20
CA PHE A 35 -10.65 -2.97 10.33
C PHE A 35 -11.14 -3.94 9.23
N TYR A 36 -10.24 -4.81 8.76
CA TYR A 36 -10.50 -5.85 7.77
C TYR A 36 -9.52 -7.01 7.98
N ASP A 37 -9.91 -8.20 7.53
CA ASP A 37 -9.06 -9.38 7.61
C ASP A 37 -7.91 -9.30 6.60
N MET A 38 -6.72 -9.64 7.08
CA MET A 38 -5.49 -9.62 6.27
C MET A 38 -4.94 -11.03 6.18
N ASN A 39 -4.51 -11.42 4.98
CA ASN A 39 -3.87 -12.70 4.75
C ASN A 39 -2.37 -12.64 5.05
N ILE A 40 -1.74 -11.49 4.82
CA ILE A 40 -0.33 -11.23 5.16
C ILE A 40 -0.21 -9.88 5.84
N ASP A 41 0.40 -9.84 7.03
CA ASP A 41 0.66 -8.62 7.77
C ASP A 41 2.15 -8.50 8.11
N ILE A 42 2.80 -7.41 7.68
CA ILE A 42 4.19 -7.12 8.02
C ILE A 42 4.44 -7.16 9.54
N ARG A 43 3.42 -6.82 10.35
CA ARG A 43 3.50 -6.79 11.81
C ARG A 43 3.68 -8.17 12.45
N ASP A 44 3.38 -9.26 11.72
CA ASP A 44 3.62 -10.62 12.19
C ASP A 44 5.10 -10.99 12.17
N THR A 45 5.83 -10.43 11.21
CA THR A 45 7.27 -10.68 11.02
C THR A 45 8.15 -9.62 11.68
N VAL A 46 7.71 -8.36 11.71
CA VAL A 46 8.48 -7.24 12.23
C VAL A 46 7.69 -6.46 13.29
N LYS A 47 8.21 -6.41 14.52
CA LYS A 47 7.60 -5.66 15.60
C LYS A 47 8.09 -4.20 15.59
N TYR A 48 7.31 -3.32 14.97
CA TYR A 48 7.61 -1.87 14.81
C TYR A 48 8.19 -1.19 16.06
N LYS A 49 7.53 -1.32 17.22
CA LYS A 49 7.98 -0.72 18.48
C LYS A 49 9.32 -1.29 18.98
N GLN A 50 9.62 -2.55 18.67
CA GLN A 50 10.91 -3.16 19.01
C GLN A 50 11.99 -2.66 18.07
N VAL A 51 11.72 -2.52 16.77
CA VAL A 51 12.65 -1.93 15.79
C VAL A 51 13.03 -0.51 16.19
N MET A 52 12.06 0.33 16.59
CA MET A 52 12.35 1.68 17.10
C MET A 52 13.33 1.66 18.28
N LYS A 53 13.10 0.77 19.25
CA LYS A 53 13.94 0.69 20.46
C LYS A 53 15.33 0.11 20.18
N GLN A 54 15.40 -1.00 19.45
CA GLN A 54 16.65 -1.73 19.21
C GLN A 54 17.63 -0.94 18.36
N TYR A 55 17.14 -0.24 17.34
CA TYR A 55 17.97 0.55 16.42
C TYR A 55 18.01 2.05 16.77
N ASN A 56 17.40 2.46 17.87
CA ASN A 56 17.27 3.86 18.31
C ASN A 56 16.74 4.78 17.18
N LEU A 57 15.64 4.36 16.53
CA LEU A 57 15.08 5.02 15.35
C LEU A 57 13.82 5.82 15.70
N GLY A 58 13.68 6.97 15.05
CA GLY A 58 12.40 7.68 14.97
C GLY A 58 11.37 6.93 14.09
N PRO A 59 10.11 7.41 14.04
CA PRO A 59 9.02 6.72 13.38
C PRO A 59 9.29 6.32 11.92
N ASN A 60 9.76 7.25 11.09
CA ASN A 60 10.05 6.99 9.67
C ASN A 60 11.22 6.01 9.49
N GLY A 61 12.26 6.14 10.30
CA GLY A 61 13.40 5.21 10.28
C GLY A 61 12.96 3.78 10.60
N ALA A 62 12.08 3.61 11.59
CA ALA A 62 11.55 2.30 11.94
C ALA A 62 10.61 1.72 10.87
N ILE A 63 9.81 2.54 10.18
CA ILE A 63 9.01 2.06 9.03
C ILE A 63 9.95 1.56 7.92
N MET A 64 10.95 2.36 7.55
CA MET A 64 11.93 1.99 6.52
C MET A 64 12.70 0.72 6.87
N THR A 65 13.20 0.61 8.11
CA THR A 65 13.88 -0.61 8.57
C THR A 65 12.95 -1.82 8.57
N SER A 66 11.67 -1.63 8.91
CA SER A 66 10.70 -2.73 8.86
C SER A 66 10.45 -3.20 7.43
N LEU A 67 10.32 -2.28 6.47
CA LEU A 67 10.24 -2.63 5.05
C LEU A 67 11.49 -3.34 4.55
N ASN A 68 12.69 -2.90 4.96
CA ASN A 68 13.95 -3.55 4.60
C ASN A 68 14.00 -5.00 5.10
N LEU A 69 13.58 -5.24 6.35
CA LEU A 69 13.50 -6.58 6.92
C LEU A 69 12.47 -7.44 6.17
N PHE A 70 11.29 -6.89 5.86
CA PHE A 70 10.25 -7.59 5.10
C PHE A 70 10.70 -7.94 3.68
N ALA A 71 11.38 -7.00 3.00
CA ALA A 71 11.90 -7.17 1.65
C ALA A 71 12.83 -8.38 1.52
N THR A 72 13.57 -8.76 2.58
CA THR A 72 14.40 -9.98 2.57
C THR A 72 13.62 -11.28 2.38
N ARG A 73 12.30 -11.26 2.57
CA ARG A 73 11.41 -12.41 2.46
C ARG A 73 10.39 -12.27 1.34
N ILE A 74 10.50 -11.25 0.49
CA ILE A 74 9.48 -10.96 -0.51
C ILE A 74 9.30 -12.10 -1.51
N ASP A 75 10.38 -12.79 -1.90
CA ASP A 75 10.30 -13.93 -2.82
C ASP A 75 9.47 -15.08 -2.25
N GLN A 76 9.54 -15.29 -0.92
CA GLN A 76 8.70 -16.29 -0.26
C GLN A 76 7.24 -15.85 -0.28
N VAL A 77 6.98 -14.58 0.00
CA VAL A 77 5.64 -13.98 -0.02
C VAL A 77 5.01 -14.08 -1.41
N VAL A 78 5.76 -13.78 -2.47
CA VAL A 78 5.32 -13.91 -3.86
C VAL A 78 4.96 -15.36 -4.16
N LYS A 79 5.82 -16.33 -3.83
CA LYS A 79 5.54 -17.77 -4.01
C LYS A 79 4.27 -18.21 -3.28
N PHE A 80 4.08 -17.78 -2.03
CA PHE A 80 2.86 -18.09 -1.26
C PHE A 80 1.58 -17.56 -1.92
N ILE A 81 1.67 -16.47 -2.68
CA ILE A 81 0.55 -15.90 -3.42
C ILE A 81 0.36 -16.64 -4.76
N GLU A 82 1.44 -16.99 -5.46
CA GLU A 82 1.41 -17.81 -6.67
C GLU A 82 0.72 -19.16 -6.42
N GLU A 83 1.02 -19.83 -5.30
CA GLU A 83 0.36 -21.08 -4.88
C GLU A 83 -1.16 -20.95 -4.66
N LYS A 84 -1.66 -19.71 -4.48
CA LYS A 84 -3.08 -19.41 -4.27
C LYS A 84 -3.75 -18.81 -5.49
N ALA A 85 -3.02 -18.62 -6.61
CA ALA A 85 -3.50 -17.91 -7.80
C ALA A 85 -4.81 -18.50 -8.36
N ASP A 86 -5.01 -19.82 -8.27
CA ASP A 86 -6.24 -20.48 -8.73
C ASP A 86 -7.48 -20.20 -7.86
N THR A 87 -7.27 -19.63 -6.68
CA THR A 87 -8.31 -19.43 -5.65
C THR A 87 -8.52 -17.98 -5.26
N VAL A 88 -7.72 -17.07 -5.81
CA VAL A 88 -7.72 -15.64 -5.46
C VAL A 88 -7.94 -14.84 -6.74
N ASP A 89 -8.94 -13.95 -6.72
CA ASP A 89 -9.24 -13.11 -7.89
C ASP A 89 -8.34 -11.87 -7.96
N TYR A 90 -8.08 -11.24 -6.81
CA TYR A 90 -7.25 -10.03 -6.71
C TYR A 90 -6.41 -10.01 -5.45
N VAL A 91 -5.20 -9.47 -5.56
CA VAL A 91 -4.32 -9.17 -4.43
C VAL A 91 -4.32 -7.67 -4.18
N PHE A 92 -4.64 -7.24 -2.96
CA PHE A 92 -4.55 -5.84 -2.56
C PHE A 92 -3.47 -5.64 -1.52
N ILE A 93 -2.64 -4.61 -1.71
CA ILE A 93 -1.49 -4.30 -0.86
C ILE A 93 -1.68 -2.89 -0.28
N ASP A 94 -1.93 -2.80 1.02
CA ASP A 94 -1.93 -1.50 1.73
C ASP A 94 -0.48 -1.13 2.10
N THR A 95 -0.08 0.08 1.72
CA THR A 95 1.28 0.59 1.86
C THR A 95 1.38 1.59 3.02
N PRO A 96 2.58 1.84 3.58
CA PRO A 96 2.76 2.80 4.66
C PRO A 96 2.07 4.15 4.46
N GLY A 97 1.62 4.76 5.56
CA GLY A 97 1.03 6.10 5.55
C GLY A 97 1.91 7.18 4.90
N GLN A 98 3.22 7.06 5.07
CA GLN A 98 4.23 7.96 4.48
C GLN A 98 4.62 7.45 3.09
N ILE A 99 4.07 8.08 2.06
CA ILE A 99 4.21 7.65 0.67
C ILE A 99 5.67 7.60 0.23
N GLU A 100 6.49 8.55 0.69
CA GLU A 100 7.89 8.66 0.29
C GLU A 100 8.72 7.46 0.74
N ILE A 101 8.39 6.90 1.91
CA ILE A 101 9.10 5.74 2.45
C ILE A 101 8.89 4.53 1.56
N PHE A 102 7.72 4.37 0.96
CA PHE A 102 7.47 3.26 0.03
C PHE A 102 7.97 3.58 -1.39
N THR A 103 7.68 4.77 -1.92
CA THR A 103 7.96 5.07 -3.34
C THR A 103 9.42 5.36 -3.63
N TRP A 104 10.19 5.85 -2.66
CA TRP A 104 11.59 6.28 -2.88
C TRP A 104 12.63 5.41 -2.17
N SER A 105 12.21 4.42 -1.37
CA SER A 105 13.14 3.47 -0.77
C SER A 105 13.48 2.32 -1.72
N ALA A 106 14.69 1.78 -1.56
CA ALA A 106 15.11 0.57 -2.27
C ALA A 106 14.21 -0.63 -1.93
N SER A 107 13.77 -0.76 -0.67
CA SER A 107 12.89 -1.87 -0.25
C SER A 107 11.49 -1.76 -0.85
N GLY A 108 10.89 -0.57 -0.88
CA GLY A 108 9.58 -0.38 -1.53
C GLY A 108 9.65 -0.60 -3.05
N GLN A 109 10.73 -0.15 -3.69
CA GLN A 109 10.99 -0.45 -5.10
C GLN A 109 11.14 -1.96 -5.34
N PHE A 110 11.98 -2.65 -4.57
CA PHE A 110 12.19 -4.09 -4.70
C PHE A 110 10.91 -4.89 -4.49
N ILE A 111 10.10 -4.51 -3.49
CA ILE A 111 8.79 -5.12 -3.25
C ILE A 111 7.87 -4.92 -4.47
N THR A 112 7.80 -3.71 -5.01
CA THR A 112 6.97 -3.39 -6.17
C THR A 112 7.41 -4.18 -7.41
N GLU A 113 8.72 -4.25 -7.66
CA GLU A 113 9.30 -5.00 -8.78
C GLU A 113 8.99 -6.49 -8.66
N ALA A 114 9.18 -7.08 -7.47
CA ALA A 114 8.87 -8.49 -7.22
C ALA A 114 7.41 -8.84 -7.55
N PHE A 115 6.45 -8.00 -7.12
CA PHE A 115 5.04 -8.21 -7.47
C PHE A 115 4.78 -8.03 -8.97
N SER A 116 5.35 -6.99 -9.59
CA SER A 116 5.13 -6.74 -11.02
C SER A 116 5.75 -7.77 -11.95
N ALA A 117 6.80 -8.47 -11.50
CA ALA A 117 7.45 -9.53 -12.25
C ALA A 117 6.62 -10.82 -12.25
N SER A 118 5.87 -11.09 -11.18
CA SER A 118 5.04 -12.30 -11.03
C SER A 118 3.57 -12.10 -11.40
N PHE A 119 3.02 -10.88 -11.27
CA PHE A 119 1.58 -10.63 -11.43
C PHE A 119 1.29 -9.37 -12.25
N PRO A 120 0.17 -9.34 -13.00
CA PRO A 120 -0.38 -8.10 -13.55
C PRO A 120 -0.66 -7.11 -12.43
N THR A 121 0.18 -6.08 -12.31
CA THR A 121 0.17 -5.15 -11.17
C THR A 121 -0.25 -3.75 -11.61
N CYS A 122 -1.09 -3.09 -10.82
CA CYS A 122 -1.55 -1.72 -11.04
C CYS A 122 -1.35 -0.89 -9.76
N VAL A 123 -0.88 0.34 -9.90
CA VAL A 123 -0.71 1.28 -8.79
C VAL A 123 -1.99 2.09 -8.62
N LEU A 124 -2.59 2.00 -7.43
CA LEU A 124 -3.72 2.84 -7.04
C LEU A 124 -3.21 4.05 -6.25
N TYR A 125 -3.29 5.23 -6.86
CA TYR A 125 -2.90 6.48 -6.23
C TYR A 125 -4.10 7.20 -5.62
N VAL A 126 -4.22 7.13 -4.29
CA VAL A 126 -5.37 7.64 -3.55
C VAL A 126 -5.18 9.12 -3.19
N VAL A 127 -5.99 9.97 -3.79
CA VAL A 127 -6.01 11.41 -3.59
C VAL A 127 -7.07 11.78 -2.55
N ASP A 128 -6.70 12.64 -1.60
CA ASP A 128 -7.66 13.26 -0.69
C ASP A 128 -8.32 14.47 -1.38
N THR A 129 -9.56 14.30 -1.83
CA THR A 129 -10.27 15.33 -2.62
C THR A 129 -10.50 16.59 -1.80
N VAL A 130 -10.81 16.45 -0.50
CA VAL A 130 -11.04 17.58 0.43
C VAL A 130 -9.80 18.47 0.56
N ARG A 131 -8.61 17.87 0.51
CA ARG A 131 -7.33 18.60 0.61
C ARG A 131 -6.79 19.08 -0.73
N SER A 132 -7.43 18.71 -1.84
CA SER A 132 -6.97 19.00 -3.20
C SER A 132 -7.94 19.91 -3.97
N THR A 133 -8.74 20.71 -3.26
CA THR A 133 -9.72 21.63 -3.87
C THR A 133 -9.07 22.85 -4.53
N SER A 134 -7.91 23.28 -4.05
CA SER A 134 -7.17 24.38 -4.68
C SER A 134 -6.45 23.87 -5.95
N PRO A 135 -6.47 24.63 -7.06
CA PRO A 135 -5.78 24.22 -8.30
C PRO A 135 -4.28 23.98 -8.11
N SER A 136 -3.61 24.79 -7.29
CA SER A 136 -2.18 24.65 -7.02
C SER A 136 -1.86 23.37 -6.26
N THR A 137 -2.64 23.02 -5.23
CA THR A 137 -2.47 21.75 -4.51
C THR A 137 -2.80 20.56 -5.39
N PHE A 138 -3.86 20.64 -6.20
CA PHE A 138 -4.20 19.59 -7.16
C PHE A 138 -3.08 19.36 -8.16
N MET A 139 -2.56 20.41 -8.80
CA MET A 139 -1.46 20.30 -9.76
C MET A 139 -0.20 19.69 -9.12
N ALA A 140 0.19 20.14 -7.93
CA ALA A 140 1.33 19.57 -7.22
C ALA A 140 1.14 18.06 -6.94
N ASN A 141 -0.08 17.67 -6.57
CA ASN A 141 -0.46 16.28 -6.34
C ASN A 141 -0.39 15.44 -7.63
N MET A 142 -0.88 15.98 -8.76
CA MET A 142 -0.78 15.33 -10.06
C MET A 142 0.66 15.19 -10.54
N SER A 143 1.51 16.21 -10.37
CA SER A 143 2.93 16.12 -10.71
C SER A 143 3.65 15.04 -9.89
N TYR A 144 3.27 14.89 -8.61
CA TYR A 144 3.80 13.83 -7.77
C TYR A 144 3.31 12.45 -8.21
N ALA A 145 2.02 12.30 -8.53
CA ALA A 145 1.46 11.08 -9.09
C ALA A 145 2.17 10.67 -10.39
N CYS A 146 2.42 11.62 -11.30
CA CYS A 146 3.19 11.38 -12.53
C CYS A 146 4.60 10.89 -12.23
N SER A 147 5.29 11.46 -11.23
CA SER A 147 6.64 11.03 -10.84
C SER A 147 6.65 9.58 -10.37
N ILE A 148 5.63 9.15 -9.60
CA ILE A 148 5.48 7.75 -9.18
C ILE A 148 5.15 6.85 -10.38
N MET A 149 4.26 7.28 -11.27
CA MET A 149 3.93 6.54 -12.49
C MET A 149 5.18 6.29 -13.36
N TYR A 150 5.99 7.31 -13.58
CA TYR A 150 7.24 7.17 -14.34
C TYR A 150 8.26 6.29 -13.64
N LYS A 151 8.38 6.39 -12.31
CA LYS A 151 9.32 5.58 -11.53
C LYS A 151 8.91 4.10 -11.49
N THR A 152 7.62 3.82 -11.36
CA THR A 152 7.10 2.44 -11.24
C THR A 152 6.95 1.76 -12.59
N GLN A 153 6.69 2.52 -13.66
CA GLN A 153 6.40 1.99 -15.00
C GLN A 153 5.24 0.98 -15.03
N LEU A 154 4.29 1.14 -14.11
CA LEU A 154 3.10 0.29 -13.99
C LEU A 154 1.85 1.01 -14.49
N PRO A 155 0.81 0.27 -14.92
CA PRO A 155 -0.54 0.80 -15.01
C PRO A 155 -0.90 1.57 -13.73
N PHE A 156 -1.49 2.75 -13.90
CA PHE A 156 -1.66 3.71 -12.82
C PHE A 156 -3.09 4.23 -12.79
N LEU A 157 -3.79 3.99 -11.68
CA LEU A 157 -5.16 4.43 -11.46
C LEU A 157 -5.19 5.53 -10.39
N LEU A 158 -5.69 6.68 -10.76
CA LEU A 158 -5.91 7.78 -9.82
C LEU A 158 -7.29 7.66 -9.17
N VAL A 159 -7.32 7.60 -7.84
CA VAL A 159 -8.54 7.42 -7.06
C VAL A 159 -8.82 8.69 -6.26
N LEU A 160 -9.81 9.47 -6.68
CA LEU A 160 -10.32 10.62 -5.92
C LEU A 160 -11.18 10.11 -4.77
N ASN A 161 -10.66 10.18 -3.54
CA ASN A 161 -11.34 9.68 -2.35
C ASN A 161 -12.04 10.81 -1.59
N LYS A 162 -13.04 10.46 -0.76
CA LYS A 162 -13.85 11.39 0.06
C LYS A 162 -14.68 12.38 -0.76
N THR A 163 -15.18 11.93 -1.90
CA THR A 163 -16.03 12.75 -2.79
C THR A 163 -17.36 13.13 -2.14
N ASP A 164 -17.84 12.32 -1.20
CA ASP A 164 -19.02 12.57 -0.37
C ASP A 164 -18.93 13.88 0.45
N ILE A 165 -17.71 14.31 0.80
CA ILE A 165 -17.48 15.52 1.62
C ILE A 165 -17.44 16.79 0.76
N VAL A 166 -16.96 16.69 -0.48
CA VAL A 166 -16.79 17.85 -1.39
C VAL A 166 -18.05 18.09 -2.23
N SER A 167 -18.99 17.14 -2.22
CA SER A 167 -20.31 17.29 -2.85
C SER A 167 -21.23 18.14 -1.96
N GLY A 168 -21.03 19.46 -1.99
CA GLY A 168 -21.84 20.45 -1.25
C GLY A 168 -21.63 21.85 -1.81
#